data_AF-A0A383VMX7-F1
#
_entry.id   AF-A0A383VMX7-F1
#
_cell.length_a   1.000
_cell.length_b   1.000
_cell.length_c   1.000
_cell.angle_alpha   90.00
_cell.angle_beta   90.00
_cell.angle_gamma   90.00
#
_symmetry.space_group_name_H-M   'P 1'
#
loop_
_entity.id
_entity.type
_entity.pdbx_description
1 polymer ?
#
loop_
_entity_poly.entity_id
_entity_poly.type
_entity_poly.pdbx_seq_one_letter_code
_entity_poly.pdbx_strand_id
1 'polypeptide(L)'
;MAADPLANSGHFFGMTTLGATDPFFDAASTTHQYPFHDIPEEAYMEVFERHKLGASSSIAATLEVDGDSSVLRGKLGEMLNDLLGRQAVKVELQAWFTFLSYDRGCIMCREEYCQAVQLLRQFSAHPQKARQYSSYDHWRADHLQHRRVEWNPQTSLQEPITASQQVGWHAAKPHMEPVEKRFPLSHTDVTKKEGRNAATYYGYMTLL
;
A
#
# COMPACT_ATOMS: atom_id res chain seq x y z
N MET A 1 16.23 -8.78 36.51
CA MET A 1 15.19 -8.04 35.79
C MET A 1 15.63 -6.59 35.72
N ALA A 2 16.17 -6.17 34.59
CA ALA A 2 16.53 -4.76 34.37
C ALA A 2 15.24 -3.98 34.14
N ALA A 3 15.02 -2.92 34.91
CA ALA A 3 13.90 -2.01 34.72
C ALA A 3 13.99 -1.40 33.31
N ASP A 4 12.87 -1.37 32.60
CA ASP A 4 12.79 -0.77 31.27
C ASP A 4 13.07 0.75 31.40
N PRO A 5 14.17 1.27 30.83
CA PRO A 5 14.56 2.67 30.98
C PRO A 5 13.54 3.63 30.33
N LEU A 6 12.56 3.12 29.59
CA LEU A 6 11.47 3.88 28.97
C LEU A 6 10.22 4.01 29.85
N ALA A 7 10.16 3.36 31.02
CA ALA A 7 8.99 3.46 31.90
C ALA A 7 8.69 4.89 32.41
N ASN A 8 9.68 5.80 32.33
CA ASN A 8 9.57 7.19 32.80
C ASN A 8 9.59 8.24 31.66
N SER A 9 9.61 7.86 30.39
CA SER A 9 9.71 8.83 29.28
C SER A 9 8.40 9.57 28.97
N GLY A 10 7.26 9.12 29.53
CA GLY A 10 5.93 9.55 29.06
C GLY A 10 5.37 10.85 29.65
N HIS A 11 5.99 11.45 30.67
CA HIS A 11 5.40 12.61 31.35
C HIS A 11 6.44 13.73 31.55
N PHE A 12 6.78 14.43 30.46
CA PHE A 12 7.53 15.68 30.55
C PHE A 12 6.72 16.70 31.36
N PHE A 13 7.07 16.88 32.63
CA PHE A 13 6.43 17.79 33.59
C PHE A 13 4.88 17.71 33.64
N GLY A 14 4.32 16.50 33.58
CA GLY A 14 2.87 16.30 33.66
C GLY A 14 2.07 16.72 32.41
N MET A 15 2.76 17.08 31.32
CA MET A 15 2.10 17.35 30.04
C MET A 15 1.72 16.03 29.36
N THR A 16 0.42 15.70 29.41
CA THR A 16 -0.15 14.45 28.86
C THR A 16 -1.13 14.67 27.70
N THR A 17 -1.48 15.93 27.42
CA THR A 17 -2.52 16.30 26.45
C THR A 17 -1.96 16.75 25.10
N LEU A 18 -0.64 16.87 24.96
CA LEU A 18 0.05 17.35 23.75
C LEU A 18 0.34 16.23 22.74
N GLY A 19 -0.59 15.27 22.60
CA GLY A 19 -0.47 14.15 21.68
C GLY A 19 0.18 12.89 22.29
N ALA A 20 0.71 12.04 21.43
CA ALA A 20 1.31 10.77 21.84
C ALA A 20 2.58 10.97 22.67
N THR A 21 2.71 10.19 23.74
CA THR A 21 3.88 10.24 24.64
C THR A 21 5.15 9.71 23.97
N ASP A 22 5.02 8.74 23.06
CA ASP A 22 6.09 8.25 22.20
C ASP A 22 5.59 8.22 20.75
N PRO A 23 6.09 9.12 19.87
CA PRO A 23 5.63 9.21 18.49
C PRO A 23 6.02 7.98 17.65
N PHE A 24 7.10 7.28 17.99
CA PHE A 24 7.52 6.08 17.26
C PHE A 24 6.70 4.86 17.65
N PHE A 25 6.33 4.76 18.92
CA PHE A 25 5.41 3.74 19.39
C PHE A 25 4.02 3.95 18.78
N ASP A 26 3.50 5.19 18.80
CA ASP A 26 2.20 5.49 18.20
C ASP A 26 2.17 5.19 16.69
N ALA A 27 3.24 5.49 15.95
CA ALA A 27 3.33 5.20 14.52
C ALA A 27 3.45 3.71 14.15
N ALA A 28 3.78 2.83 15.11
CA ALA A 28 3.93 1.40 14.83
C ALA A 28 2.57 0.71 14.64
N SER A 29 2.42 -0.11 13.60
CA SER A 29 1.17 -0.85 13.35
C SER A 29 0.77 -1.78 14.51
N THR A 30 1.74 -2.26 15.29
CA THR A 30 1.51 -3.18 16.41
C THR A 30 0.84 -2.55 17.63
N THR A 31 0.71 -1.22 17.71
CA THR A 31 0.14 -0.53 18.87
C THR A 31 -1.35 -0.32 18.76
N HIS A 32 -1.89 -0.36 17.54
CA HIS A 32 -3.30 -0.24 17.24
C HIS A 32 -3.90 -1.61 16.94
N GLN A 33 -5.17 -1.79 17.28
CA GLN A 33 -5.93 -2.99 16.94
C GLN A 33 -6.67 -2.77 15.62
N TYR A 34 -6.48 -3.70 14.68
CA TYR A 34 -7.17 -3.70 13.40
C TYR A 34 -8.18 -4.85 13.36
N PRO A 35 -9.47 -4.62 13.08
CA PRO A 35 -10.50 -5.65 13.12
C PRO A 35 -10.60 -6.49 11.83
N PHE A 36 -9.80 -6.20 10.80
CA PHE A 36 -10.02 -6.74 9.44
C PHE A 36 -9.82 -8.26 9.34
N HIS A 37 -8.94 -8.84 10.16
CA HIS A 37 -8.73 -10.28 10.16
C HIS A 37 -9.88 -11.08 10.78
N ASP A 38 -10.60 -10.49 11.74
CA ASP A 38 -11.76 -11.11 12.42
C ASP A 38 -13.00 -11.16 11.52
N ILE A 39 -13.04 -10.32 10.48
CA ILE A 39 -14.16 -10.26 9.54
C ILE A 39 -14.02 -11.39 8.51
N PRO A 40 -15.07 -12.22 8.31
CA PRO A 40 -15.05 -13.29 7.31
C PRO A 40 -15.00 -12.72 5.89
N GLU A 41 -14.34 -13.44 4.96
CA GLU A 41 -14.18 -12.97 3.57
C GLU A 41 -15.52 -12.77 2.87
N GLU A 42 -16.51 -13.59 3.22
CA GLU A 42 -17.87 -13.52 2.71
C GLU A 42 -18.51 -12.14 3.00
N ALA A 43 -18.25 -11.54 4.16
CA ALA A 43 -18.79 -10.23 4.51
C ALA A 43 -18.23 -9.11 3.62
N TYR A 44 -16.95 -9.18 3.22
CA TYR A 44 -16.37 -8.25 2.26
C TYR A 44 -17.06 -8.38 0.89
N MET A 45 -17.33 -9.62 0.48
CA MET A 45 -17.99 -9.89 -0.79
C MET A 45 -19.46 -9.44 -0.77
N GLU A 46 -20.18 -9.63 0.33
CA GLU A 46 -21.53 -9.10 0.47
C GLU A 46 -21.58 -7.59 0.36
N VAL A 47 -20.64 -6.88 1.00
CA VAL A 47 -20.54 -5.42 0.89
C VAL A 47 -20.22 -5.02 -0.55
N PHE A 48 -19.32 -5.73 -1.22
CA PHE A 48 -19.04 -5.50 -2.64
C PHE A 48 -20.30 -5.65 -3.51
N GLU A 49 -21.06 -6.73 -3.33
CA GLU A 49 -22.28 -7.00 -4.10
C GLU A 49 -23.39 -5.98 -3.82
N ARG A 50 -23.44 -5.38 -2.63
CA ARG A 50 -24.38 -4.29 -2.30
C ARG A 50 -24.02 -2.96 -2.99
N HIS A 51 -22.73 -2.72 -3.23
CA HIS A 51 -22.20 -1.46 -3.77
C HIS A 51 -21.79 -1.54 -5.25
N LYS A 52 -21.98 -2.68 -5.90
CA LYS A 52 -21.70 -2.83 -7.33
C LYS A 52 -22.58 -1.92 -8.18
N LEU A 53 -22.07 -1.55 -9.35
CA LEU A 53 -22.80 -0.70 -10.29
C LEU A 53 -24.07 -1.39 -10.80
N GLY A 54 -23.99 -2.70 -11.08
CA GLY A 54 -25.04 -3.50 -11.69
C GLY A 54 -25.06 -3.38 -13.22
N ALA A 55 -25.44 -4.46 -13.91
CA ALA A 55 -25.47 -4.55 -15.37
C ALA A 55 -26.33 -3.48 -16.07
N SER A 56 -27.38 -2.98 -15.43
CA SER A 56 -28.28 -1.96 -16.00
C SER A 56 -27.89 -0.52 -15.69
N SER A 57 -26.71 -0.29 -15.10
CA SER A 57 -26.26 1.05 -14.71
C SER A 57 -25.87 1.89 -15.92
N SER A 58 -26.38 3.12 -15.98
CA SER A 58 -25.96 4.10 -16.99
C SER A 58 -24.47 4.43 -16.91
N ILE A 59 -23.88 4.37 -15.71
CA ILE A 59 -22.45 4.61 -15.48
C ILE A 59 -21.63 3.46 -16.08
N ALA A 60 -22.03 2.21 -15.84
CA ALA A 60 -21.36 1.04 -16.41
C ALA A 60 -21.41 1.05 -17.95
N ALA A 61 -22.57 1.37 -18.52
CA ALA A 61 -22.73 1.53 -19.96
C ALA A 61 -21.87 2.66 -20.54
N THR A 62 -21.78 3.80 -19.85
CA THR A 62 -20.98 4.95 -20.29
C THR A 62 -19.48 4.67 -20.25
N LEU A 63 -19.03 3.89 -19.27
CA LEU A 63 -17.62 3.54 -19.09
C LEU A 63 -17.23 2.26 -19.83
N GLU A 64 -18.18 1.61 -20.52
CA GLU A 64 -17.99 0.37 -21.25
C GLU A 64 -17.36 -0.75 -20.40
N VAL A 65 -17.76 -0.84 -19.12
CA VAL A 65 -17.28 -1.86 -18.18
C VAL A 65 -18.40 -2.79 -17.72
N ASP A 66 -18.03 -3.99 -17.28
CA ASP A 66 -18.97 -4.89 -16.61
C ASP A 66 -19.36 -4.30 -15.24
N GLY A 67 -20.62 -3.87 -15.13
CA GLY A 67 -21.18 -3.30 -13.90
C GLY A 67 -21.37 -4.31 -12.77
N ASP A 68 -21.46 -5.60 -13.07
CA ASP A 68 -21.65 -6.64 -12.03
C ASP A 68 -20.34 -6.99 -11.32
N SER A 69 -19.20 -6.79 -11.98
CA SER A 69 -17.87 -7.02 -11.42
C SER A 69 -17.17 -5.76 -10.93
N SER A 70 -17.86 -4.62 -10.87
CA SER A 70 -17.24 -3.30 -10.71
C SER A 70 -17.96 -2.43 -9.68
N VAL A 71 -17.17 -1.72 -8.87
CA VAL A 71 -17.63 -0.71 -7.90
C VAL A 71 -16.98 0.64 -8.16
N LEU A 72 -17.63 1.72 -7.74
CA LEU A 72 -17.01 3.05 -7.76
C LEU A 72 -16.03 3.20 -6.60
N ARG A 73 -14.80 3.64 -6.88
CA ARG A 73 -13.79 3.89 -5.83
C ARG A 73 -14.20 4.96 -4.83
N GLY A 74 -15.04 5.91 -5.24
CA GLY A 74 -15.63 6.90 -4.35
C GLY A 74 -16.47 6.31 -3.21
N LYS A 75 -16.96 5.07 -3.37
CA LYS A 75 -17.77 4.36 -2.37
C LYS A 75 -16.95 3.55 -1.36
N LEU A 76 -15.63 3.47 -1.53
CA LEU A 76 -14.77 2.67 -0.63
C LEU A 76 -14.87 3.08 0.84
N GLY A 77 -15.07 4.37 1.15
CA GLY A 77 -15.28 4.81 2.53
C GLY A 77 -16.64 4.39 3.11
N GLU A 78 -17.70 4.44 2.31
CA GLU A 78 -19.04 3.96 2.70
C GLU A 78 -19.03 2.44 2.89
N MET A 79 -18.41 1.70 1.97
CA MET A 79 -18.23 0.25 2.07
C MET A 79 -17.54 -0.16 3.38
N LEU A 80 -16.51 0.60 3.81
CA LEU A 80 -15.85 0.32 5.07
C LEU A 80 -16.78 0.50 6.28
N ASN A 81 -17.59 1.56 6.30
CA ASN A 81 -18.55 1.79 7.39
C ASN A 81 -19.63 0.70 7.44
N ASP A 82 -20.11 0.25 6.28
CA ASP A 82 -21.09 -0.83 6.16
C ASP A 82 -20.50 -2.17 6.62
N LEU A 83 -19.22 -2.43 6.29
CA LEU A 83 -18.50 -3.61 6.71
C LEU A 83 -18.31 -3.67 8.24
N LEU A 84 -17.95 -2.54 8.85
CA LEU A 84 -17.74 -2.45 10.30
C LEU A 84 -19.04 -2.31 11.09
N GLY A 85 -20.15 -1.94 10.44
CA GLY A 85 -21.42 -1.60 11.11
C GLY A 85 -21.34 -0.33 11.98
N ARG A 86 -20.26 0.44 11.85
CA ARG A 86 -20.00 1.68 12.59
C ARG A 86 -19.11 2.60 11.77
N GLN A 87 -18.97 3.84 12.22
CA GLN A 87 -18.01 4.77 11.64
C GLN A 87 -16.57 4.24 11.85
N ALA A 88 -15.80 4.20 10.78
CA ALA A 88 -14.39 3.82 10.81
C ALA A 88 -13.54 4.86 11.56
N VAL A 89 -12.59 4.37 12.36
CA VAL A 89 -11.61 5.22 13.06
C VAL A 89 -10.51 5.63 12.07
N LYS A 90 -9.83 6.75 12.34
CA LYS A 90 -8.73 7.28 11.49
C LYS A 90 -7.73 6.21 11.06
N VAL A 91 -7.27 5.39 12.01
CA VAL A 91 -6.24 4.36 11.79
C VAL A 91 -6.74 3.24 10.88
N GLU A 92 -8.00 2.84 11.03
CA GLU A 92 -8.66 1.84 10.18
C GLU A 92 -8.84 2.38 8.75
N LEU A 93 -9.25 3.64 8.63
CA LEU A 93 -9.42 4.32 7.35
C LEU A 93 -8.07 4.49 6.61
N GLN A 94 -7.01 4.83 7.35
CA GLN A 94 -5.66 4.92 6.80
C GLN A 94 -5.17 3.57 6.29
N ALA A 95 -5.36 2.48 7.06
CA ALA A 95 -5.04 1.13 6.60
C ALA A 95 -5.86 0.77 5.36
N TRP A 96 -7.17 0.98 5.39
CA TRP A 96 -8.07 0.74 4.26
C TRP A 96 -7.57 1.40 2.98
N PHE A 97 -7.29 2.70 3.01
CA PHE A 97 -6.77 3.43 1.86
C PHE A 97 -5.29 3.20 1.57
N THR A 98 -4.53 2.58 2.47
CA THR A 98 -3.15 2.19 2.19
C THR A 98 -3.09 0.90 1.38
N PHE A 99 -4.01 -0.04 1.60
CA PHE A 99 -4.03 -1.31 0.85
C PHE A 99 -4.93 -1.25 -0.39
N LEU A 100 -6.07 -0.55 -0.33
CA LEU A 100 -6.94 -0.35 -1.48
C LEU A 100 -6.48 0.88 -2.28
N SER A 101 -6.41 0.75 -3.61
CA SER A 101 -6.16 1.91 -4.47
C SER A 101 -7.43 2.77 -4.54
N TYR A 102 -7.29 4.06 -4.28
CA TYR A 102 -8.39 5.04 -4.36
C TYR A 102 -8.09 6.15 -5.38
N ASP A 103 -6.87 6.17 -5.91
CA ASP A 103 -6.26 7.28 -6.65
C ASP A 103 -6.25 7.05 -8.16
N ARG A 104 -6.38 5.80 -8.63
CA ARG A 104 -6.23 5.44 -10.05
C ARG A 104 -7.57 5.00 -10.64
N GLY A 105 -8.13 5.85 -11.49
CA GLY A 105 -9.42 5.61 -12.14
C GLY A 105 -10.60 5.75 -11.18
N CYS A 106 -11.82 5.78 -11.73
CA CYS A 106 -13.04 5.88 -10.92
C CYS A 106 -13.63 4.51 -10.55
N ILE A 107 -13.22 3.44 -11.24
CA ILE A 107 -13.73 2.08 -11.08
C ILE A 107 -12.69 1.18 -10.42
N MET A 108 -13.16 0.28 -9.57
CA MET A 108 -12.39 -0.85 -9.02
C MET A 108 -13.09 -2.16 -9.39
N CYS A 109 -12.31 -3.11 -9.92
CA CYS A 109 -12.80 -4.43 -10.28
C CYS A 109 -12.82 -5.36 -9.05
N ARG A 110 -13.67 -6.39 -9.10
CA ARG A 110 -13.78 -7.42 -8.05
C ARG A 110 -12.44 -8.09 -7.73
N GLU A 111 -11.67 -8.46 -8.75
CA GLU A 111 -10.36 -9.11 -8.56
C GLU A 111 -9.37 -8.22 -7.81
N GLU A 112 -9.32 -6.93 -8.16
CA GLU A 112 -8.50 -5.93 -7.47
C GLU A 112 -8.91 -5.78 -6.01
N TYR A 113 -10.21 -5.70 -5.77
CA TYR A 113 -10.78 -5.61 -4.43
C TYR A 113 -10.41 -6.83 -3.58
N CYS A 114 -10.59 -8.05 -4.10
CA CYS A 114 -10.24 -9.28 -3.40
C CYS A 114 -8.74 -9.36 -3.06
N GLN A 115 -7.86 -9.02 -4.01
CA GLN A 115 -6.40 -9.02 -3.76
C GLN A 115 -6.02 -7.99 -2.68
N ALA A 116 -6.58 -6.79 -2.74
CA ALA A 116 -6.31 -5.75 -1.76
C ALA A 116 -6.84 -6.12 -0.36
N VAL A 117 -8.04 -6.71 -0.27
CA VAL A 117 -8.62 -7.20 0.99
C VAL A 117 -7.77 -8.32 1.59
N GLN A 118 -7.26 -9.26 0.79
CA GLN A 118 -6.37 -10.31 1.28
C GLN A 118 -5.11 -9.73 1.93
N LEU A 119 -4.47 -8.74 1.29
CA LEU A 119 -3.32 -8.04 1.86
C LEU A 119 -3.66 -7.29 3.15
N LEU A 120 -4.81 -6.62 3.19
CA LEU A 120 -5.29 -5.91 4.38
C LEU A 120 -5.54 -6.88 5.56
N ARG A 121 -6.15 -8.03 5.30
CA ARG A 121 -6.39 -9.07 6.31
C ARG A 121 -5.08 -9.65 6.82
N GLN A 122 -4.12 -9.92 5.93
CA GLN A 122 -2.78 -10.38 6.32
C GLN A 122 -2.06 -9.37 7.21
N PHE A 123 -2.08 -8.09 6.83
CA PHE A 123 -1.54 -6.99 7.63
C PHE A 123 -2.19 -6.92 9.02
N SER A 124 -3.52 -7.01 9.07
CA SER A 124 -4.28 -6.94 10.31
C SER A 124 -4.04 -8.13 11.25
N ALA A 125 -3.87 -9.34 10.69
CA ALA A 125 -3.62 -10.55 11.48
C ALA A 125 -2.18 -10.61 12.02
N HIS A 126 -1.21 -10.15 11.24
CA HIS A 126 0.21 -10.29 11.55
C HIS A 126 0.96 -8.97 11.31
N PRO A 127 0.71 -7.92 12.12
CA PRO A 127 1.43 -6.66 11.99
C PRO A 127 2.93 -6.87 12.22
N GLN A 128 3.75 -6.41 11.28
CA GLN A 128 5.19 -6.64 11.31
C GLN A 128 5.88 -5.65 12.24
N LYS A 129 6.80 -6.14 13.09
CA LYS A 129 7.61 -5.26 13.95
C LYS A 129 8.73 -4.60 13.14
N ALA A 130 8.81 -3.26 13.20
CA ALA A 130 9.86 -2.50 12.53
C ALA A 130 11.27 -2.68 13.15
N ARG A 131 11.37 -3.17 14.39
CA ARG A 131 12.67 -3.38 15.05
C ARG A 131 13.30 -4.71 14.60
N GLN A 132 14.24 -4.65 13.65
CA GLN A 132 15.02 -5.82 13.20
C GLN A 132 16.33 -6.01 13.98
N TYR A 133 16.94 -4.93 14.48
CA TYR A 133 18.25 -4.97 15.14
C TYR A 133 18.13 -4.67 16.64
N SER A 134 18.94 -5.36 17.44
CA SER A 134 19.14 -5.09 18.86
C SER A 134 20.49 -4.43 19.16
N SER A 135 21.46 -4.52 18.24
CA SER A 135 22.80 -3.93 18.33
C SER A 135 23.08 -2.99 17.16
N TYR A 136 23.64 -1.82 17.48
CA TYR A 136 24.05 -0.82 16.49
C TYR A 136 25.20 -1.34 15.61
N ASP A 137 26.16 -2.07 16.19
CA ASP A 137 27.32 -2.58 15.43
C ASP A 137 26.89 -3.57 14.34
N HIS A 138 25.89 -4.40 14.65
CA HIS A 138 25.33 -5.33 13.66
C HIS A 138 24.60 -4.59 12.54
N TRP A 139 23.75 -3.63 12.90
CA TRP A 139 23.09 -2.77 11.91
C TRP A 139 24.10 -2.03 11.02
N ARG A 140 25.18 -1.49 11.62
CA ARG A 140 26.22 -0.76 10.88
C ARG A 140 27.00 -1.68 9.94
N ALA A 141 27.33 -2.90 10.36
CA ALA A 141 27.99 -3.88 9.51
C ALA A 141 27.13 -4.23 8.28
N ASP A 142 25.84 -4.50 8.50
CA ASP A 142 24.89 -4.82 7.43
C ASP A 142 24.68 -3.63 6.48
N HIS A 143 24.63 -2.40 7.01
CA HIS A 143 24.57 -1.18 6.21
C HIS A 143 25.81 -1.01 5.30
N LEU A 144 27.01 -1.28 5.82
CA LEU A 144 28.25 -1.24 5.05
C LEU A 144 28.30 -2.31 3.94
N GLN A 145 27.61 -3.43 4.14
CA GLN A 145 27.45 -4.48 3.14
C GLN A 145 26.27 -4.25 2.19
N HIS A 146 25.62 -3.08 2.26
CA HIS A 146 24.42 -2.74 1.50
C HIS A 146 23.23 -3.69 1.71
N ARG A 147 23.21 -4.45 2.80
CA ARG A 147 22.06 -5.29 3.13
C ARG A 147 20.88 -4.39 3.46
N ARG A 148 19.75 -4.65 2.81
CA ARG A 148 18.50 -3.92 3.02
C ARG A 148 17.73 -4.55 4.17
N VAL A 149 16.94 -3.71 4.82
CA VAL A 149 15.97 -4.12 5.84
C VAL A 149 14.89 -4.98 5.18
N GLU A 150 14.49 -6.06 5.85
CA GLU A 150 13.55 -7.03 5.29
C GLU A 150 12.09 -6.58 5.38
N TRP A 151 11.75 -5.73 6.35
CA TRP A 151 10.38 -5.26 6.55
C TRP A 151 10.01 -4.11 5.61
N ASN A 152 8.73 -4.05 5.26
CA ASN A 152 8.14 -2.95 4.49
C ASN A 152 7.50 -1.92 5.46
N PRO A 153 7.79 -0.62 5.31
CA PRO A 153 7.12 0.41 6.11
C PRO A 153 5.60 0.38 6.10
N GLN A 154 4.97 0.05 4.97
CA GLN A 154 3.50 0.00 4.87
C GLN A 154 2.88 -1.14 5.67
N THR A 155 3.63 -2.21 5.96
CA THR A 155 3.16 -3.35 6.77
C THR A 155 3.55 -3.23 8.24
N SER A 156 4.50 -2.34 8.55
CA SER A 156 5.08 -2.22 9.90
C SER A 156 4.62 -0.98 10.64
N LEU A 157 4.23 0.07 9.91
CA LEU A 157 3.80 1.36 10.45
C LEU A 157 2.38 1.68 10.00
N GLN A 158 1.62 2.42 10.81
CA GLN A 158 0.28 2.87 10.43
C GLN A 158 0.31 4.06 9.46
N GLU A 159 1.34 4.90 9.57
CA GLU A 159 1.51 6.10 8.75
C GLU A 159 3.01 6.39 8.54
N PRO A 160 3.38 7.16 7.48
CA PRO A 160 4.78 7.49 7.24
C PRO A 160 5.31 8.42 8.33
N ILE A 161 6.47 8.08 8.89
CA ILE A 161 7.15 8.89 9.93
C ILE A 161 7.99 10.01 9.29
N THR A 162 8.48 9.78 8.07
CA THR A 162 9.36 10.70 7.34
C THR A 162 8.76 11.13 6.01
N ALA A 163 9.16 12.31 5.52
CA ALA A 163 8.72 12.82 4.22
C ALA A 163 9.09 11.86 3.06
N SER A 164 10.25 11.22 3.11
CA SER A 164 10.65 10.24 2.08
C SER A 164 9.76 9.00 2.09
N GLN A 165 9.32 8.54 3.27
CA GLN A 165 8.32 7.46 3.35
C GLN A 165 6.98 7.90 2.78
N GLN A 166 6.56 9.15 3.03
CA GLN A 166 5.31 9.69 2.50
C GLN A 166 5.28 9.67 0.96
N VAL A 167 6.40 9.98 0.31
CA VAL A 167 6.51 9.93 -1.17
C VAL A 167 6.29 8.51 -1.70
N GLY A 168 6.84 7.49 -1.04
CA GLY A 168 6.73 6.09 -1.45
C GLY A 168 5.54 5.33 -0.85
N TRP A 169 4.71 5.97 -0.01
CA TRP A 169 3.77 5.27 0.87
C TRP A 169 2.66 4.51 0.12
N HIS A 170 2.32 4.94 -1.09
CA HIS A 170 1.25 4.33 -1.88
C HIS A 170 1.77 3.50 -3.06
N ALA A 171 3.07 3.20 -3.10
CA ALA A 171 3.71 2.55 -4.25
C ALA A 171 3.46 1.04 -4.33
N ALA A 172 3.19 0.35 -3.21
CA ALA A 172 3.11 -1.12 -3.19
C ALA A 172 1.68 -1.67 -3.29
N LYS A 173 0.68 -0.81 -3.50
CA LYS A 173 -0.70 -1.25 -3.74
C LYS A 173 -0.78 -2.12 -4.99
N PRO A 174 -1.64 -3.15 -5.01
CA PRO A 174 -1.92 -3.91 -6.23
C PRO A 174 -2.30 -2.96 -7.36
N HIS A 175 -1.71 -3.15 -8.54
CA HIS A 175 -2.02 -2.37 -9.73
C HIS A 175 -2.64 -3.29 -10.76
N MET A 176 -3.89 -3.01 -11.14
CA MET A 176 -4.53 -3.59 -12.32
C MET A 176 -4.12 -2.83 -13.59
N GLU A 177 -4.04 -3.53 -14.71
CA GLU A 177 -3.65 -2.90 -15.99
C GLU A 177 -4.45 -1.61 -16.27
N PRO A 178 -3.78 -0.58 -16.83
CA PRO A 178 -4.47 0.65 -17.18
C PRO A 178 -5.61 0.37 -18.16
N VAL A 179 -6.76 1.01 -17.93
CA VAL A 179 -7.93 0.96 -18.83
C VAL A 179 -7.55 1.44 -20.24
N GLU A 180 -6.63 2.39 -20.32
CA GLU A 180 -6.13 2.94 -21.57
C GLU A 180 -4.85 2.25 -22.03
N LYS A 181 -4.79 2.00 -23.34
CA LYS A 181 -3.59 1.50 -24.00
C LYS A 181 -2.44 2.50 -23.80
N ARG A 182 -1.34 2.03 -23.19
CA ARG A 182 -0.11 2.81 -23.10
C ARG A 182 0.61 2.81 -24.45
N PHE A 183 1.19 3.94 -24.81
CA PHE A 183 2.00 4.11 -26.03
C PHE A 183 3.46 4.38 -25.66
N PRO A 184 4.19 3.40 -25.09
CA PRO A 184 5.60 3.59 -24.81
C PRO A 184 6.39 3.67 -26.12
N LEU A 185 7.42 4.51 -26.16
CA LEU A 185 8.38 4.50 -27.25
C LEU A 185 9.21 3.22 -27.15
N SER A 186 8.89 2.22 -27.97
CA SER A 186 9.62 0.96 -28.02
C SER A 186 10.69 0.98 -29.10
N HIS A 187 11.86 0.40 -28.81
CA HIS A 187 12.86 0.13 -29.83
C HIS A 187 12.35 -0.88 -30.86
N THR A 188 12.43 -0.50 -32.13
CA THR A 188 12.11 -1.32 -33.30
C THR A 188 13.36 -2.02 -33.86
N ASP A 189 13.16 -2.95 -34.79
CA ASP A 189 14.20 -3.53 -35.66
C ASP A 189 15.15 -2.49 -36.28
N VAL A 190 14.59 -1.39 -36.82
CA VAL A 190 15.35 -0.29 -37.42
C VAL A 190 16.27 0.37 -36.39
N THR A 191 15.76 0.66 -35.19
CA THR A 191 16.59 1.33 -34.17
C THR A 191 17.58 0.38 -33.50
N LYS A 192 17.34 -0.94 -33.54
CA LYS A 192 18.23 -1.95 -32.95
C LYS A 192 19.35 -2.40 -33.88
N LYS A 193 19.08 -2.59 -35.18
CA LYS A 193 20.02 -3.26 -36.11
C LYS A 193 20.01 -2.71 -37.53
N GLU A 194 18.84 -2.49 -38.13
CA GLU A 194 18.78 -2.23 -39.59
C GLU A 194 19.10 -0.77 -39.94
N GLY A 195 18.77 0.15 -39.04
CA GLY A 195 19.08 1.57 -39.17
C GLY A 195 20.57 1.78 -39.12
N ARG A 196 21.12 2.32 -40.21
CA ARG A 196 22.53 2.72 -40.26
C ARG A 196 22.78 3.81 -39.23
N ASN A 197 23.74 3.56 -38.35
CA ASN A 197 24.26 4.54 -37.41
C ASN A 197 25.76 4.74 -37.64
N ALA A 198 26.33 5.80 -37.06
CA ALA A 198 27.75 6.10 -37.22
C ALA A 198 28.65 4.93 -36.77
N ALA A 199 28.25 4.17 -35.75
CA ALA A 199 29.01 3.01 -35.29
C ALA A 199 29.06 1.87 -36.32
N THR A 200 27.96 1.59 -37.03
CA THR A 200 27.91 0.65 -38.15
C THR A 200 28.70 1.14 -39.37
N TYR A 201 28.77 2.46 -39.57
CA TYR A 201 29.50 3.06 -40.69
C TYR A 201 31.01 3.05 -40.48
N TYR A 202 31.47 3.33 -39.25
CA TYR A 202 32.91 3.40 -38.91
C TYR A 202 33.49 2.08 -38.36
N GLY A 203 32.70 1.01 -38.23
CA GLY A 203 33.20 -0.34 -37.95
C GLY A 203 33.72 -0.60 -36.55
N TYR A 204 33.28 0.15 -35.53
CA TYR A 204 33.79 0.05 -34.14
C TYR A 204 33.40 -1.25 -33.37
N MET A 205 32.78 -2.23 -34.03
CA MET A 205 32.22 -3.47 -33.42
C MET A 205 32.96 -4.77 -33.83
N THR A 206 34.22 -4.69 -34.25
CA THR A 206 35.04 -5.88 -34.59
C THR A 206 36.37 -5.98 -33.82
N LEU A 207 36.56 -5.21 -32.75
CA LEU A 207 37.76 -5.28 -31.90
C LEU A 207 37.40 -5.15 -30.42
N LEU A 208 36.71 -6.15 -29.85
CA LEU A 208 36.82 -6.61 -28.46
C LEU A 208 36.21 -8.01 -28.36
#